data_AF-A0A284S0T9-F1
#
_entry.id   AF-A0A284S0T9-F1
#
_cell.length_a   1.000
_cell.length_b   1.000
_cell.length_c   1.000
_cell.angle_alpha   90.00
_cell.angle_beta   90.00
_cell.angle_gamma   90.00
#
_symmetry.space_group_name_H-M   'P 1'
#
loop_
_entity.id
_entity.type
_entity.pdbx_description
1 polymer ?
#
loop_
_entity_poly.entity_id
_entity_poly.type
_entity_poly.pdbx_seq_one_letter_code
_entity_poly.pdbx_strand_id
1 'polypeptide(L)'
;MIETIADELRLASGTSGYIVLEEHEGKGHWQGMDVWRTIFSGYNGDPGDVLGDDPQILPEDDATVTFTSGTTGLPKGVLSSQRAFLTPIFNVISLAGRDCLRRGEPFPPVPIAGPQEGTLIPRALSNATAFNTAMFGTSQGLKLVLTRTWNVHEGKDQLH
;
A
#
# COMPACT_ATOMS: atom_id res chain seq x y z
N MET A 1 4.77 15.19 -18.68
CA MET A 1 4.65 16.28 -17.68
C MET A 1 5.64 16.10 -16.53
N ILE A 2 5.95 14.87 -16.07
CA ILE A 2 7.05 14.62 -15.12
C ILE A 2 8.41 14.36 -15.80
N GLU A 3 8.41 13.78 -17.01
CA GLU A 3 9.62 13.43 -17.78
C GLU A 3 10.59 14.62 -17.99
N THR A 4 10.04 15.80 -18.25
CA THR A 4 10.82 17.02 -18.52
C THR A 4 11.52 17.59 -17.28
N ILE A 5 11.13 17.16 -16.08
CA ILE A 5 11.65 17.64 -14.80
C ILE A 5 12.28 16.51 -13.98
N ALA A 6 12.39 15.30 -14.52
CA ALA A 6 12.86 14.13 -13.77
C ALA A 6 14.29 14.34 -13.23
N ASP A 7 15.19 14.91 -14.03
CA ASP A 7 16.58 15.17 -13.60
C ASP A 7 16.69 16.27 -12.55
N GLU A 8 15.87 17.33 -12.67
CA GLU A 8 15.77 18.38 -11.66
C GLU A 8 15.22 17.83 -10.34
N LEU A 9 14.19 16.98 -10.42
CA LEU A 9 13.61 16.33 -9.24
C LEU A 9 14.63 15.41 -8.57
N ARG A 10 15.39 14.60 -9.32
CA ARG A 10 16.47 13.77 -8.76
C ARG A 10 17.48 14.60 -7.99
N LEU A 11 17.91 15.72 -8.59
CA LEU A 11 18.91 16.61 -7.98
C LEU A 11 18.36 17.26 -6.70
N ALA A 12 17.08 17.69 -6.72
CA ALA A 12 16.45 18.36 -5.60
C ALA A 12 16.10 17.41 -4.44
N SER A 13 15.70 16.17 -4.73
CA SER A 13 15.26 15.20 -3.72
C SER A 13 16.37 14.29 -3.21
N GLY A 14 17.52 14.23 -3.89
CA GLY A 14 18.57 13.25 -3.60
C GLY A 14 18.14 11.81 -3.89
N THR A 15 17.08 11.60 -4.68
CA THR A 15 16.53 10.27 -4.97
C THR A 15 17.46 9.48 -5.88
N SER A 16 17.74 8.22 -5.51
CA SER A 16 18.62 7.33 -6.26
C SER A 16 18.08 6.90 -7.63
N GLY A 17 16.76 6.94 -7.84
CA GLY A 17 16.15 6.56 -9.12
C GLY A 17 14.63 6.75 -9.13
N TYR A 18 14.07 6.87 -10.34
CA TYR A 18 12.62 6.85 -10.57
C TYR A 18 12.26 5.60 -11.35
N ILE A 19 11.23 4.90 -10.87
CA ILE A 19 10.79 3.64 -11.46
C ILE A 19 9.35 3.80 -11.95
N VAL A 20 9.11 3.38 -13.19
CA VAL A 20 7.79 3.29 -13.82
C VAL A 20 7.27 1.87 -13.64
N LEU A 21 6.18 1.73 -12.87
CA LEU A 21 5.57 0.42 -12.58
C LEU A 21 4.83 -0.19 -13.77
N GLU A 22 4.12 0.64 -14.54
CA GLU A 22 3.29 0.19 -15.66
C GLU A 22 3.61 0.99 -16.94
N GLU A 23 4.42 0.41 -17.82
CA GLU A 23 4.75 0.99 -19.13
C GLU A 23 3.66 0.74 -20.18
N HIS A 24 2.78 -0.25 -19.95
CA HIS A 24 1.92 -0.84 -20.97
C HIS A 24 0.68 0.00 -21.35
N GLU A 25 0.34 1.04 -20.56
CA GLU A 25 -0.81 1.92 -20.83
C GLU A 25 -0.41 3.28 -21.43
N GLY A 26 0.84 3.44 -21.89
CA GLY A 26 1.33 4.72 -22.39
C GLY A 26 2.64 4.65 -23.16
N LYS A 27 3.28 5.81 -23.30
CA LYS A 27 4.43 6.22 -24.15
C LYS A 27 5.66 5.29 -24.21
N GLY A 28 5.70 4.18 -23.46
CA GLY A 28 6.84 3.26 -23.35
C GLY A 28 7.90 3.79 -22.40
N HIS A 29 9.14 3.90 -22.86
CA HIS A 29 10.27 4.41 -22.08
C HIS A 29 10.12 5.91 -21.77
N TRP A 30 10.37 6.28 -20.53
CA TRP A 30 10.38 7.67 -20.06
C TRP A 30 11.82 8.09 -19.83
N GLN A 31 12.24 9.19 -20.45
CA GLN A 31 13.62 9.67 -20.33
C GLN A 31 14.01 9.89 -18.88
N GLY A 32 15.17 9.36 -18.50
CA GLY A 32 15.64 9.40 -17.13
C GLY A 32 14.71 8.67 -16.15
N MET A 33 14.05 7.57 -16.53
CA MET A 33 13.33 6.71 -15.58
C MET A 33 13.51 5.24 -15.97
N ASP A 34 13.62 4.38 -14.97
CA ASP A 34 13.76 2.95 -15.18
C ASP A 34 12.39 2.26 -15.20
N VAL A 35 12.28 1.15 -15.92
CA VAL A 35 11.03 0.38 -15.97
C VAL A 35 11.10 -0.77 -14.96
N TRP A 36 10.06 -0.89 -14.13
CA TRP A 36 9.97 -1.91 -13.09
C TRP A 36 10.18 -3.32 -13.63
N ARG A 37 9.49 -3.67 -14.73
CA ARG A 37 9.62 -5.00 -15.36
C ARG A 37 11.07 -5.34 -15.70
N THR A 38 11.81 -4.40 -16.27
CA THR A 38 13.23 -4.57 -16.63
C THR A 38 14.09 -4.75 -15.39
N ILE A 39 13.96 -3.85 -14.40
CA ILE A 39 14.69 -3.93 -13.12
C ILE A 39 14.42 -5.27 -12.43
N PHE A 40 13.14 -5.62 -12.28
CA PHE A 40 12.71 -6.82 -11.59
C PHE A 40 13.18 -8.08 -12.32
N SER A 41 13.14 -8.11 -13.65
CA SER A 41 13.64 -9.26 -14.42
C SER A 41 15.16 -9.48 -14.31
N GLY A 42 15.92 -8.41 -14.04
CA GLY A 42 17.36 -8.47 -13.82
C GLY A 42 17.75 -8.66 -12.35
N TYR A 43 16.78 -8.69 -11.44
CA TYR A 43 17.03 -8.85 -10.00
C TYR A 43 17.36 -10.31 -9.69
N ASN A 44 18.58 -10.56 -9.22
CA ASN A 44 19.08 -11.89 -8.84
C ASN A 44 19.38 -12.00 -7.33
N GLY A 45 18.92 -11.04 -6.51
CA GLY A 45 19.09 -11.09 -5.06
C GLY A 45 18.09 -12.05 -4.41
N ASP A 46 18.42 -12.58 -3.23
CA ASP A 46 17.44 -13.28 -2.41
C ASP A 46 16.50 -12.23 -1.79
N PRO A 47 15.17 -12.30 -2.01
CA PRO A 47 14.23 -11.42 -1.31
C PRO A 47 14.35 -11.50 0.21
N GLY A 48 14.87 -12.62 0.75
CA GLY A 48 15.19 -12.79 2.16
C GLY A 48 16.34 -11.89 2.65
N ASP A 49 17.28 -11.51 1.77
CA ASP A 49 18.39 -10.61 2.13
C ASP A 49 17.86 -9.22 2.53
N VAL A 50 16.78 -8.77 1.88
CA VAL A 50 16.11 -7.49 2.20
C VAL A 50 15.54 -7.49 3.62
N LEU A 51 15.20 -8.67 4.18
CA LEU A 51 14.75 -8.79 5.56
C LEU A 51 15.91 -8.72 6.57
N GLY A 52 17.15 -8.95 6.12
CA GLY A 52 18.36 -8.87 6.93
C GLY A 52 18.95 -7.45 7.01
N ASP A 53 18.80 -6.66 5.95
CA ASP A 53 19.18 -5.24 5.91
C ASP A 53 18.03 -4.36 6.41
N ASP A 54 17.97 -4.16 7.74
CA ASP A 54 17.00 -3.23 8.35
C ASP A 54 17.30 -1.79 7.90
N PRO A 55 16.36 -1.11 7.19
CA PRO A 55 16.54 0.27 6.77
C PRO A 55 16.51 1.29 7.92
N GLN A 56 16.40 0.86 9.17
CA GLN A 56 16.37 1.70 10.38
C GLN A 56 15.23 2.73 10.39
N ILE A 57 14.09 2.37 9.77
CA ILE A 57 12.91 3.24 9.72
C ILE A 57 12.32 3.40 11.13
N LEU A 58 12.16 4.64 11.57
CA LEU A 58 11.60 4.99 12.86
C LEU A 58 10.09 5.31 12.75
N PRO A 59 9.32 5.14 13.84
CA PRO A 59 7.89 5.45 13.83
C PRO A 59 7.55 6.92 13.50
N GLU A 60 8.49 7.84 13.73
CA GLU A 60 8.29 9.28 13.45
C GLU A 60 8.68 9.67 12.03
N ASP A 61 9.27 8.76 11.25
CA ASP A 61 9.62 9.03 9.86
C ASP A 61 8.37 9.19 9.01
N ASP A 62 8.48 10.03 7.99
CA ASP A 62 7.42 10.28 7.01
C ASP A 62 7.10 9.01 6.22
N ALA A 63 5.81 8.66 6.13
CA ALA A 63 5.35 7.44 5.47
C ALA A 63 4.50 7.72 4.23
N THR A 64 3.57 8.68 4.32
CA THR A 64 2.61 8.94 3.23
C THR A 64 2.27 10.41 3.12
N VAL A 65 2.02 10.88 1.90
CA VAL A 65 1.35 12.14 1.62
C VAL A 65 0.03 11.84 0.90
N THR A 66 -1.09 12.08 1.57
CA THR A 66 -2.42 11.92 0.97
C THR A 66 -3.03 13.26 0.61
N PHE A 67 -3.40 13.44 -0.65
CA PHE A 67 -4.14 14.64 -1.07
C PHE A 67 -5.63 14.49 -0.79
N THR A 68 -6.20 15.45 -0.08
CA THR A 68 -7.63 15.53 0.20
C THR A 68 -8.23 16.72 -0.52
N SER A 69 -9.47 16.60 -0.99
CA SER A 69 -10.13 17.65 -1.79
C SER A 69 -10.29 18.97 -1.06
N GLY A 70 -10.30 18.96 0.29
CA GLY A 70 -10.52 20.15 1.12
C GLY A 70 -11.90 20.79 0.89
N THR A 71 -12.41 21.53 1.87
CA THR A 71 -13.64 22.33 1.67
C THR A 71 -13.37 23.64 0.93
N THR A 72 -12.10 24.00 0.74
CA THR A 72 -11.65 25.27 0.17
C THR A 72 -11.36 25.22 -1.34
N GLY A 73 -11.64 24.10 -2.01
CA GLY A 73 -11.47 23.92 -3.46
C GLY A 73 -10.03 23.65 -3.94
N LEU A 74 -9.04 23.74 -3.05
CA LEU A 74 -7.64 23.41 -3.34
C LEU A 74 -7.24 22.13 -2.60
N PRO A 75 -6.68 21.12 -3.30
CA PRO A 75 -6.21 19.90 -2.65
C PRO A 75 -5.11 20.20 -1.62
N LYS A 76 -5.24 19.63 -0.42
CA LYS A 76 -4.23 19.74 0.64
C LYS A 76 -3.55 18.40 0.83
N GLY A 77 -2.22 18.40 0.81
CA GLY A 77 -1.39 17.25 1.14
C GLY A 77 -1.34 17.05 2.65
N VAL A 78 -1.71 15.85 3.10
CA VAL A 78 -1.61 15.42 4.50
C VAL A 78 -0.42 14.48 4.62
N LEU A 79 0.66 14.98 5.21
CA LEU A 79 1.84 14.20 5.55
C LEU A 79 1.57 13.41 6.83
N SER A 80 1.75 12.09 6.78
CA SER A 80 1.61 11.20 7.93
C SER A 80 2.91 10.44 8.18
N SER A 81 3.34 10.39 9.44
CA SER A 81 4.42 9.51 9.87
C SER A 81 4.00 8.03 9.83
N GLN A 82 4.97 7.13 9.91
CA GLN A 82 4.75 5.68 10.02
C GLN A 82 3.77 5.37 11.16
N ARG A 83 3.99 5.95 12.34
CA ARG A 83 3.11 5.78 13.50
C ARG A 83 1.70 6.26 13.20
N ALA A 84 1.55 7.48 12.69
CA ALA A 84 0.25 8.07 12.43
C ALA A 84 -0.55 7.22 11.43
N PHE A 85 0.12 6.74 10.39
CA PHE A 85 -0.49 5.95 9.33
C PHE A 85 -0.87 4.52 9.75
N LEU A 86 -0.05 3.87 10.59
CA LEU A 86 -0.28 2.48 11.04
C LEU A 86 -1.19 2.38 12.28
N THR A 87 -1.31 3.44 13.10
CA THR A 87 -2.14 3.43 14.32
C THR A 87 -3.58 2.93 14.11
N PRO A 88 -4.30 3.31 13.03
CA PRO A 88 -5.65 2.79 12.78
C PRO A 88 -5.73 1.27 12.72
N ILE A 89 -4.69 0.60 12.22
CA ILE A 89 -4.61 -0.87 12.15
C ILE A 89 -4.63 -1.45 13.57
N PHE A 90 -3.77 -0.93 14.46
CA PHE A 90 -3.72 -1.38 15.85
C PHE A 90 -4.99 -1.05 16.62
N ASN A 91 -5.70 0.03 16.28
CA ASN A 91 -6.99 0.36 16.88
C ASN A 91 -8.07 -0.70 16.54
N VAL A 92 -8.11 -1.16 15.29
CA VAL A 92 -9.03 -2.22 14.85
C VAL A 92 -8.70 -3.54 15.54
N ILE A 93 -7.42 -3.91 15.59
CA ILE A 93 -6.94 -5.11 16.30
C ILE A 93 -7.32 -5.05 17.79
N SER A 94 -7.15 -3.88 18.42
CA SER A 94 -7.51 -3.66 19.84
C SER A 94 -9.02 -3.76 20.07
N LEU A 95 -9.85 -3.32 19.11
CA LEU A 95 -11.30 -3.48 19.19
C LEU A 95 -11.69 -4.96 19.10
N ALA A 96 -11.13 -5.70 18.14
CA ALA A 96 -11.36 -7.13 17.97
C ALA A 96 -10.94 -7.92 19.23
N GLY A 97 -9.75 -7.63 19.79
CA GLY A 97 -9.30 -8.27 21.02
C GLY A 97 -10.19 -8.00 22.22
N ARG A 98 -10.67 -6.75 22.39
CA ARG A 98 -11.63 -6.42 23.45
C ARG A 98 -12.95 -7.20 23.31
N ASP A 99 -13.39 -7.42 22.08
CA ASP A 99 -14.62 -8.14 21.78
C ASP A 99 -14.48 -9.66 22.09
N CYS A 100 -13.37 -10.29 21.68
CA CYS A 100 -13.04 -11.67 22.07
C CYS A 100 -12.99 -11.85 23.60
N LEU A 101 -12.27 -10.97 24.29
CA LEU A 101 -12.13 -11.03 25.74
C LEU A 101 -13.48 -10.86 26.46
N ARG A 102 -14.41 -10.05 25.92
CA ARG A 102 -15.78 -9.91 26.46
C ARG A 102 -16.60 -11.18 26.32
N ARG A 103 -16.36 -11.98 25.28
CA ARG A 103 -17.00 -13.29 25.10
C ARG A 103 -16.31 -14.42 25.87
N GLY A 104 -15.17 -14.15 26.51
CA GLY A 104 -14.34 -15.20 27.13
C GLY A 104 -13.58 -16.05 26.12
N GLU A 105 -13.39 -15.55 24.89
CA GLU A 105 -12.64 -16.22 23.83
C GLU A 105 -11.15 -15.81 23.85
N PRO A 106 -10.24 -16.69 23.39
CA PRO A 106 -8.81 -16.35 23.28
C PRO A 106 -8.55 -15.26 22.22
N PHE A 107 -7.52 -14.46 22.44
CA PHE A 107 -7.01 -13.48 21.49
C PHE A 107 -5.47 -13.57 21.36
N PRO A 108 -4.88 -13.61 20.15
CA PRO A 108 -5.58 -13.66 18.86
C PRO A 108 -6.42 -14.94 18.72
N PRO A 109 -7.46 -14.94 17.86
CA PRO A 109 -8.26 -16.13 17.60
C PRO A 109 -7.35 -17.31 17.19
N VAL A 110 -7.72 -18.53 17.59
CA VAL A 110 -7.01 -19.73 17.15
C VAL A 110 -7.11 -19.80 15.62
N PRO A 111 -5.99 -19.94 14.88
CA PRO A 111 -6.03 -20.09 13.43
C PRO A 111 -6.97 -21.23 13.04
N ILE A 112 -8.03 -20.91 12.31
CA ILE A 112 -8.96 -21.92 11.81
C ILE A 112 -8.31 -22.54 10.57
N ALA A 113 -8.15 -23.86 10.56
CA ALA A 113 -7.69 -24.56 9.37
C ALA A 113 -8.70 -24.36 8.22
N GLY A 114 -8.23 -23.83 7.09
CA GLY A 114 -9.08 -23.52 5.95
C GLY A 114 -8.33 -22.76 4.85
N PRO A 115 -9.03 -22.39 3.75
CA PRO A 115 -8.47 -21.52 2.72
C PRO A 115 -8.03 -20.17 3.30
N GLN A 116 -6.99 -19.58 2.72
CA GLN A 116 -6.54 -18.23 3.08
C GLN A 116 -7.70 -17.23 2.90
N GLU A 117 -7.98 -16.46 3.94
CA GLU A 117 -9.02 -15.43 3.88
C GLU A 117 -8.64 -14.33 2.88
N GLY A 118 -9.64 -13.78 2.19
CA GLY A 118 -9.46 -12.73 1.20
C GLY A 118 -10.32 -11.50 1.49
N THR A 119 -9.88 -10.36 0.98
CA THR A 119 -10.65 -9.10 1.03
C THR A 119 -10.67 -8.41 -0.33
N LEU A 120 -11.85 -7.93 -0.73
CA LEU A 120 -12.06 -7.14 -1.93
C LEU A 120 -11.89 -5.66 -1.60
N ILE A 121 -11.00 -4.98 -2.32
CA ILE A 121 -10.79 -3.53 -2.22
C ILE A 121 -11.26 -2.90 -3.53
N PRO A 122 -12.53 -2.46 -3.59
CA PRO A 122 -13.13 -1.93 -4.82
C PRO A 122 -12.79 -0.45 -5.07
N ARG A 123 -12.12 0.20 -4.13
CA ARG A 123 -11.76 1.62 -4.20
C ARG A 123 -10.32 1.77 -4.64
N ALA A 124 -10.03 2.87 -5.33
CA ALA A 124 -8.66 3.22 -5.70
C ALA A 124 -7.77 3.33 -4.45
N LEU A 125 -6.53 2.83 -4.55
CA LEU A 125 -5.56 2.87 -3.45
C LEU A 125 -5.10 4.29 -3.09
N SER A 126 -5.38 5.29 -3.94
CA SER A 126 -5.19 6.70 -3.59
C SER A 126 -6.12 7.18 -2.46
N ASN A 127 -7.17 6.41 -2.15
CA ASN A 127 -8.00 6.66 -0.99
C ASN A 127 -7.34 6.11 0.29
N ALA A 128 -7.15 6.96 1.31
CA ALA A 128 -6.50 6.58 2.56
C ALA A 128 -7.12 5.35 3.25
N THR A 129 -8.45 5.20 3.24
CA THR A 129 -9.11 4.04 3.85
C THR A 129 -8.82 2.76 3.06
N ALA A 130 -8.90 2.81 1.74
CA ALA A 130 -8.57 1.67 0.88
C ALA A 130 -7.11 1.23 1.08
N PHE A 131 -6.19 2.19 1.17
CA PHE A 131 -4.78 1.91 1.41
C PHE A 131 -4.54 1.31 2.80
N ASN A 132 -5.16 1.83 3.85
CA ASN A 132 -5.07 1.25 5.19
C ASN A 132 -5.65 -0.17 5.25
N THR A 133 -6.75 -0.45 4.54
CA THR A 133 -7.31 -1.81 4.41
C THR A 133 -6.34 -2.77 3.71
N ALA A 134 -5.67 -2.33 2.64
CA ALA A 134 -4.64 -3.13 1.97
C ALA A 134 -3.47 -3.44 2.91
N MET A 135 -3.00 -2.44 3.67
CA MET A 135 -1.92 -2.62 4.65
C MET A 135 -2.31 -3.56 5.80
N PHE A 136 -3.53 -3.44 6.30
CA PHE A 136 -4.05 -4.40 7.28
C PHE A 136 -4.07 -5.81 6.70
N GLY A 137 -4.62 -6.00 5.51
CA GLY A 137 -4.73 -7.32 4.91
C GLY A 137 -3.38 -7.96 4.64
N THR A 138 -2.39 -7.22 4.12
CA THR A 138 -1.02 -7.73 3.98
C THR A 138 -0.38 -8.10 5.33
N SER A 139 -0.58 -7.28 6.37
CA SER A 139 -0.03 -7.57 7.72
C SER A 139 -0.59 -8.84 8.35
N GLN A 140 -1.81 -9.24 7.97
CA GLN A 140 -2.48 -10.45 8.44
C GLN A 140 -2.32 -11.63 7.48
N GLY A 141 -1.62 -11.46 6.35
CA GLY A 141 -1.48 -12.49 5.34
C GLY A 141 -2.80 -12.81 4.61
N LEU A 142 -3.68 -11.82 4.41
CA LEU A 142 -4.89 -11.96 3.60
C LEU A 142 -4.57 -11.94 2.10
N LYS A 143 -5.40 -12.63 1.32
CA LYS A 143 -5.45 -12.47 -0.14
C LYS A 143 -6.13 -11.15 -0.49
N LEU A 144 -5.40 -10.21 -1.08
CA LEU A 144 -5.98 -8.96 -1.56
C LEU A 144 -6.53 -9.12 -2.98
N VAL A 145 -7.80 -8.74 -3.18
CA VAL A 145 -8.43 -8.65 -4.51
C VAL A 145 -8.66 -7.17 -4.80
N LEU A 146 -7.93 -6.63 -5.78
CA LEU A 146 -8.07 -5.24 -6.23
C LEU A 146 -8.86 -5.21 -7.54
N THR A 147 -9.78 -4.24 -7.68
CA THR A 147 -10.47 -4.00 -8.95
C THR A 147 -9.86 -2.79 -9.65
N ARG A 148 -9.65 -2.86 -10.97
CA ARG A 148 -9.19 -1.71 -11.77
C ARG A 148 -10.16 -0.53 -11.66
N THR A 149 -11.45 -0.82 -11.80
CA THR A 149 -12.55 0.12 -11.64
C THR A 149 -13.71 -0.63 -11.03
N TRP A 150 -14.49 0.02 -10.18
CA TRP A 150 -15.70 -0.60 -9.64
C TRP A 150 -16.74 -0.83 -10.73
N ASN A 151 -17.11 -2.10 -10.95
CA ASN A 151 -18.22 -2.50 -11.81
C ASN A 151 -19.19 -3.38 -11.01
N VAL A 152 -20.43 -2.93 -10.85
CA VAL A 152 -21.47 -3.60 -10.05
C VAL A 152 -21.79 -5.01 -10.57
N HIS A 153 -21.64 -5.24 -11.88
CA HIS A 153 -21.93 -6.53 -12.50
C HIS A 153 -20.80 -7.55 -12.25
N GLU A 154 -19.54 -7.11 -12.28
CA GLU A 154 -18.37 -7.97 -12.03
C GLU A 154 -18.15 -8.28 -10.55
N GLY A 155 -18.60 -7.39 -9.65
CA GLY A 155 -18.41 -7.56 -8.21
C GLY A 155 -19.10 -8.78 -7.60
N LYS A 156 -20.08 -9.39 -8.30
CA LYS A 156 -20.76 -10.61 -7.83
C LYS A 156 -19.93 -11.88 -8.05
N ASP A 157 -19.09 -11.90 -9.08
CA ASP A 157 -18.36 -13.10 -9.48
C ASP A 157 -17.00 -13.23 -8.75
N GLN A 158 -16.50 -12.15 -8.14
CA GLN A 158 -15.18 -12.10 -7.49
C GLN A 158 -15.15 -12.59 -6.03
N LEU A 159 -16.30 -12.96 -5.46
CA LEU A 159 -16.43 -13.41 -4.06
C LEU A 159 -16.72 -14.92 -3.92
N HIS A 160 -16.55 -15.68 -5.01
CA HIS A 160 -16.64 -17.15 -5.06
C HIS A 160 -15.27 -17.78 -5.25
#